data_AF-A0A7U2NGL3-F1
#
_entry.id   AF-A0A7U2NGL3-F1
#
_cell.length_a   1.000
_cell.length_b   1.000
_cell.length_c   1.000
_cell.angle_alpha   90.00
_cell.angle_beta   90.00
_cell.angle_gamma   90.00
#
_symmetry.space_group_name_H-M   'P 1'
#
loop_
_entity.id
_entity.type
_entity.pdbx_description
1 polymer ?
#
loop_
_entity_poly.entity_id
_entity_poly.type
_entity_poly.pdbx_seq_one_letter_code
_entity_poly.pdbx_strand_id
1 'polypeptide(L)'
;MSKYQYDLKDTITNSVKDEVQNITKMANGNDYKISIQNQYFKDELNRILGSIDTSLPIIEKERGTISTYVVKASSYLKLCNHFVIQPIP
;
A
#
# COMPACT_ATOMS: atom_id res chain seq x y z
N MET A 1 -12.81 -4.47 -29.72
CA MET A 1 -13.40 -3.66 -28.64
C MET A 1 -12.68 -3.99 -27.34
N SER A 2 -11.70 -3.19 -26.90
CA SER A 2 -10.92 -3.50 -25.68
C SER A 2 -10.39 -2.27 -24.92
N LYS A 3 -10.67 -1.03 -25.37
CA LYS A 3 -10.12 0.19 -24.73
C LYS A 3 -10.55 0.35 -23.27
N TYR A 4 -11.81 0.07 -22.94
CA TYR A 4 -12.34 0.23 -21.58
C TYR A 4 -11.67 -0.66 -20.51
N GLN A 5 -11.12 -1.83 -20.88
CA GLN A 5 -10.47 -2.71 -19.91
C GLN A 5 -9.08 -2.24 -19.50
N TYR A 6 -8.41 -1.47 -20.36
CA TYR A 6 -7.08 -0.92 -20.04
C TYR A 6 -7.21 0.30 -19.13
N ASP A 7 -8.10 1.24 -19.45
CA ASP A 7 -8.33 2.44 -18.64
C ASP A 7 -8.70 2.13 -17.18
N LEU A 8 -9.50 1.09 -16.94
CA LEU A 8 -9.89 0.69 -15.58
C LEU A 8 -8.70 0.17 -14.75
N LYS A 9 -7.79 -0.59 -15.37
CA LYS A 9 -6.61 -1.10 -14.67
C LYS A 9 -5.67 0.01 -14.27
N ASP A 10 -5.37 0.92 -15.20
CA ASP A 10 -4.52 2.08 -14.92
C ASP A 10 -5.12 2.97 -13.83
N THR A 11 -6.42 3.20 -13.85
CA THR A 11 -7.11 3.98 -12.81
C THR A 11 -6.95 3.35 -11.43
N ILE A 12 -7.14 2.03 -11.33
CA ILE A 12 -6.99 1.31 -10.06
C ILE A 12 -5.54 1.36 -9.56
N THR A 13 -4.57 1.13 -10.43
CA THR A 13 -3.16 1.17 -10.07
C THR A 13 -2.75 2.56 -9.59
N ASN A 14 -3.25 3.62 -10.23
CA ASN A 14 -3.03 4.99 -9.78
C ASN A 14 -3.64 5.24 -8.40
N SER A 15 -4.88 4.79 -8.14
CA SER A 15 -5.48 4.91 -6.81
C SER A 15 -4.70 4.16 -5.73
N VAL A 16 -4.20 2.95 -6.01
CA VAL A 16 -3.33 2.20 -5.08
C VAL A 16 -2.04 2.98 -4.81
N LYS A 17 -1.47 3.61 -5.84
CA LYS A 17 -0.28 4.46 -5.72
C LYS A 17 -0.54 5.68 -4.83
N ASP A 18 -1.67 6.36 -5.02
CA ASP A 18 -2.07 7.50 -4.20
C ASP A 18 -2.24 7.10 -2.72
N GLU A 19 -2.82 5.94 -2.46
CA GLU A 19 -2.92 5.38 -1.10
C GLU A 19 -1.51 5.20 -0.48
N VAL A 20 -0.54 4.65 -1.23
CA VAL A 20 0.85 4.49 -0.77
C VAL A 20 1.54 5.84 -0.52
N GLN A 21 1.19 6.89 -1.27
CA GLN A 21 1.71 8.25 -1.05
C GLN A 21 1.13 8.90 0.20
N ASN A 22 -0.09 8.54 0.59
CA ASN A 22 -0.74 9.03 1.82
C ASN A 22 -0.26 8.30 3.09
N ILE A 23 0.69 7.38 2.95
CA ILE A 23 1.32 6.72 4.09
C ILE A 23 1.98 7.77 4.98
N THR A 24 1.81 7.63 6.28
CA THR A 24 2.41 8.47 7.31
C THR A 24 3.27 7.64 8.25
N LYS A 25 4.37 8.20 8.73
CA LYS A 25 5.21 7.54 9.73
C LYS A 25 4.47 7.47 11.07
N MET A 26 4.57 6.36 11.78
CA MET A 26 4.03 6.26 13.14
C MET A 26 4.93 7.02 14.12
N ALA A 27 4.32 7.71 15.09
CA ALA A 27 5.06 8.47 16.09
C ALA A 27 5.91 7.61 17.03
N ASN A 28 5.53 6.34 17.22
CA ASN A 28 6.08 5.47 18.26
C ASN A 28 7.07 4.42 17.71
N GLY A 29 7.57 4.56 16.48
CA GLY A 29 8.49 3.58 15.92
C GLY A 29 8.93 3.87 14.49
N ASN A 30 9.57 2.87 13.89
CA ASN A 30 10.03 2.91 12.50
C ASN A 30 8.98 2.37 11.50
N ASP A 31 7.79 2.05 12.00
CA ASP A 31 6.69 1.55 11.19
C ASP A 31 5.87 2.71 10.64
N TYR A 32 5.17 2.42 9.55
CA TYR A 32 4.31 3.37 8.86
C TYR A 32 2.85 2.97 9.04
N LYS A 33 1.96 3.95 8.86
CA LYS A 33 0.52 3.74 8.87
C LYS A 33 -0.11 4.31 7.61
N ILE A 34 -1.16 3.64 7.17
CA ILE A 34 -1.96 4.03 6.01
C ILE A 34 -3.44 4.00 6.39
N SER A 35 -4.18 5.01 5.96
CA SER A 35 -5.63 5.07 6.21
C SER A 35 -6.39 4.61 4.98
N ILE A 36 -6.62 3.30 4.85
CA ILE A 36 -7.31 2.71 3.71
C ILE A 36 -8.81 2.64 4.00
N GLN A 37 -9.61 3.35 3.20
CA GLN A 37 -11.09 3.31 3.34
C GLN A 37 -11.71 2.04 2.76
N ASN A 38 -11.11 1.50 1.69
CA ASN A 38 -11.62 0.32 1.00
C ASN A 38 -10.65 -0.85 1.15
N GLN A 39 -11.11 -1.95 1.74
CA GLN A 39 -10.32 -3.15 1.96
C GLN A 39 -9.67 -3.69 0.68
N TYR A 40 -10.26 -3.45 -0.48
CA TYR A 40 -9.68 -3.77 -1.79
C TYR A 40 -8.23 -3.29 -1.92
N PHE A 41 -7.92 -2.05 -1.52
CA PHE A 41 -6.56 -1.52 -1.61
C PHE A 41 -5.59 -2.27 -0.70
N LYS A 42 -6.03 -2.66 0.50
CA LYS A 42 -5.22 -3.47 1.43
C LYS A 42 -4.90 -4.84 0.82
N ASP A 43 -5.90 -5.50 0.25
CA ASP A 43 -5.72 -6.82 -0.35
C ASP A 43 -4.84 -6.76 -1.61
N GLU A 44 -4.98 -5.73 -2.44
CA GLU A 44 -4.13 -5.51 -3.61
C GLU A 44 -2.68 -5.18 -3.21
N LEU A 45 -2.46 -4.33 -2.20
CA LEU A 45 -1.12 -4.05 -1.68
C LEU A 45 -0.44 -5.30 -1.12
N ASN A 46 -1.19 -6.14 -0.37
CA ASN A 46 -0.67 -7.41 0.12
C ASN A 46 -0.34 -8.39 -1.02
N ARG A 47 -1.16 -8.41 -2.07
CA ARG A 47 -0.90 -9.20 -3.28
C ARG A 47 0.37 -8.73 -3.99
N ILE A 48 0.56 -7.43 -4.13
CA ILE A 48 1.76 -6.84 -4.72
C ILE A 48 2.98 -7.16 -3.86
N LEU A 49 2.90 -7.01 -2.54
CA LEU A 49 3.98 -7.41 -1.62
C LEU A 49 4.35 -8.88 -1.80
N GLY A 50 3.38 -9.79 -1.80
CA GLY A 50 3.63 -11.22 -2.02
C GLY A 50 4.17 -11.54 -3.41
N SER A 51 3.84 -10.73 -4.42
CA SER A 51 4.41 -10.85 -5.78
C SER A 51 5.84 -10.29 -5.88
N ILE A 52 6.21 -9.32 -5.05
CA ILE A 52 7.57 -8.78 -4.97
C ILE A 52 8.45 -9.75 -4.20
N ASP A 53 8.03 -10.14 -3.00
CA ASP A 53 8.79 -10.98 -2.08
C ASP A 53 7.84 -11.60 -1.04
N THR A 54 7.76 -12.93 -1.04
CA THR A 54 6.87 -13.70 -0.17
C THR A 54 7.27 -13.69 1.31
N SER A 55 8.48 -13.20 1.63
CA SER A 55 8.95 -13.04 3.00
C SER A 55 8.58 -11.71 3.64
N LEU A 56 8.02 -10.76 2.88
CA LEU A 56 7.67 -9.45 3.39
C LEU A 56 6.45 -9.51 4.33
N PRO A 57 6.48 -8.74 5.43
CA PRO A 57 5.33 -8.63 6.32
C PRO A 57 4.17 -7.97 5.58
N ILE A 58 3.00 -8.61 5.68
CA ILE A 58 1.75 -8.08 5.12
C ILE A 58 1.29 -6.85 5.89
N ILE A 59 0.45 -6.04 5.24
CA ILE A 59 -0.24 -4.89 5.82
C ILE A 59 -1.36 -5.41 6.74
N GLU A 60 -1.28 -5.04 8.02
CA GLU A 60 -2.22 -5.47 9.05
C GLU A 60 -3.03 -4.29 9.56
N LYS A 61 -4.27 -4.53 10.00
CA LYS A 61 -5.12 -3.47 10.55
C LYS A 61 -4.64 -3.07 11.94
N GLU A 62 -4.51 -1.76 12.19
CA GLU A 62 -4.17 -1.25 13.52
C GLU A 62 -5.36 -1.46 14.47
N ARG A 63 -5.09 -2.09 15.62
CA ARG A 63 -6.13 -2.36 16.62
C ARG A 63 -6.68 -1.04 17.19
N GLY A 64 -8.02 -0.95 17.27
CA GLY A 64 -8.70 0.24 17.79
C GLY A 64 -8.96 1.34 16.76
N THR A 65 -8.58 1.12 15.49
CA THR A 65 -8.91 2.04 14.39
C THR A 65 -9.92 1.41 13.43
N ILE A 66 -10.69 2.25 12.73
CA ILE A 66 -11.71 1.78 11.78
C ILE A 66 -11.05 1.44 10.43
N SER A 67 -10.08 2.25 9.99
CA SER A 67 -9.52 2.22 8.63
C SER A 67 -8.01 2.43 8.60
N THR A 68 -7.32 2.31 9.73
CA THR A 68 -5.86 2.49 9.76
C THR A 68 -5.17 1.13 9.75
N TYR A 69 -4.14 1.02 8.94
CA TYR A 69 -3.34 -0.18 8.78
C TYR A 69 -1.87 0.14 9.00
N VAL A 70 -1.15 -0.82 9.56
CA VAL A 70 0.27 -0.75 9.86
C VAL A 70 1.04 -1.40 8.71
N VAL A 71 2.04 -0.68 8.22
CA VAL A 71 2.96 -1.10 7.17
C VAL A 71 4.36 -1.06 7.75
N LYS A 72 5.03 -2.21 7.77
CA LYS A 72 6.44 -2.27 8.20
C LYS A 72 7.34 -1.52 7.23
N ALA A 73 8.44 -0.96 7.73
CA ALA A 73 9.40 -0.23 6.91
C ALA A 73 9.93 -1.02 5.71
N SER A 74 10.22 -2.31 5.90
CA SER A 74 10.68 -3.21 4.83
C SER A 74 9.67 -3.30 3.69
N SER A 75 8.40 -3.50 4.01
CA SER A 75 7.29 -3.57 3.04
C SER A 75 7.05 -2.22 2.36
N TYR A 76 7.08 -1.12 3.13
CA TYR A 76 6.92 0.22 2.60
C TYR A 76 7.99 0.56 1.55
N LEU A 77 9.27 0.32 1.87
CA LEU A 77 10.37 0.56 0.94
C LEU A 77 10.23 -0.24 -0.36
N LYS A 78 9.77 -1.49 -0.27
CA LYS A 78 9.53 -2.34 -1.45
C LYS A 78 8.36 -1.84 -2.29
N LEU A 79 7.29 -1.38 -1.66
CA LEU A 79 6.16 -0.74 -2.35
C LEU A 79 6.61 0.56 -3.04
N CYS A 80 7.36 1.42 -2.36
CA CYS A 80 7.93 2.63 -2.94
C CYS A 80 8.80 2.32 -4.17
N ASN A 81 9.67 1.32 -4.07
CA ASN A 81 10.50 0.90 -5.21
C ASN A 81 9.66 0.35 -6.37
N HIS A 82 8.61 -0.43 -6.08
CA HIS A 82 7.73 -0.99 -7.10
C HIS A 82 6.95 0.10 -7.86
N PHE A 83 6.42 1.09 -7.14
CA PHE A 83 5.64 2.18 -7.71
C PHE A 83 6.48 3.39 -8.15
N VAL A 84 7.80 3.32 -7.99
CA VAL A 84 8.75 4.41 -8.27
C VAL A 84 8.34 5.70 -7.52
N ILE A 85 8.02 5.55 -6.24
CA ILE A 85 7.65 6.65 -5.31
C ILE A 85 8.86 6.94 -4.42
N GLN A 86 9.11 8.22 -4.12
CA GLN A 86 10.10 8.58 -3.11
C GLN A 86 9.58 8.25 -1.71
N PRO A 87 10.28 7.42 -0.93
CA PRO A 87 9.88 7.11 0.44
C PRO A 87 9.98 8.37 1.31
N ILE A 88 9.00 8.56 2.19
CA ILE A 88 9.06 9.61 3.22
C ILE A 88 10.15 9.30 4.26
N PRO A 89 10.89 10.33 4.74
CA PRO A 89 11.97 10.18 5.72
C PRO A 89 11.50 9.80 7.14
#